data_AF-A8GCK9-F1
#
_entry.id   AF-A8GCK9-F1
#
_cell.length_a   1.000
_cell.length_b   1.000
_cell.length_c   1.000
_cell.angle_alpha   90.00
_cell.angle_beta   90.00
_cell.angle_gamma   90.00
#
_symmetry.space_group_name_H-M   'P 1'
#
loop_
_entity.id
_entity.type
_entity.pdbx_description
1 polymer ?
#
loop_
_entity_poly.entity_id
_entity_poly.type
_entity_poly.pdbx_seq_one_letter_code
_entity_poly.pdbx_strand_id
1 'polypeptide(L)'
;MLCPQCDMLVALPPLAYGSKAVCPRCKTTLSSRWEEPRKRPIGYALSALFMLVLANIFPFINMRVAGLGNEIKLIQIPQVMVAEDYASMATLFMVFVQLIPAFCMVAIILLCAKVPIPTGLKEWMAKMLFQFKTWCMVEIFLAGVLVSFVKLMAYGDIGVGSSFVPYCLFCLLQVCAFQCVDRRWLWNDIKPAPRLDRPMEVGRTGLRQGLRSCQCCTAILPAELTQCPRCHSRGYVRRRHSLQWTMALLLTSILLYIPANLMPIMVTEALGNKLTSTIMAGVILLWGEGSYPVAMVIFIASIMVPSLKMLAIGWLCWDANGTGKARADSERMHLIYEVVEFVGRWSMIDVFVIAVLSALVRMGQLMSIYPDIGALLFAMVVILTMFAAMTFDPRLTWDRVNETIKKEPQGDGK
;
A
#
# COMPACT_ATOMS: atom_id res chain seq x y z
N MET A 1 15.84 11.25 17.10
CA MET A 1 15.08 11.09 15.84
C MET A 1 13.74 11.80 15.99
N LEU A 2 13.26 12.46 14.93
CA LEU A 2 11.90 13.01 14.91
C LEU A 2 10.92 11.94 14.44
N CYS A 3 9.83 11.75 15.18
CA CYS A 3 8.78 10.83 14.78
C CYS A 3 8.10 11.30 13.47
N PRO A 4 7.96 10.44 12.44
CA PRO A 4 7.32 10.83 11.19
C PRO A 4 5.82 11.11 11.32
N GLN A 5 5.15 10.55 12.34
CA GLN A 5 3.69 10.65 12.55
C GLN A 5 3.28 11.80 13.47
N CYS A 6 3.95 11.98 14.62
CA CYS A 6 3.57 13.00 15.62
C CYS A 6 4.61 14.12 15.83
N ASP A 7 5.70 14.11 15.06
CA ASP A 7 6.78 15.12 15.07
C ASP A 7 7.56 15.27 16.39
N MET A 8 7.32 14.40 17.38
CA MET A 8 8.04 14.41 18.66
C MET A 8 9.51 14.02 18.47
N LEU A 9 10.42 14.78 19.09
CA LEU A 9 11.83 14.42 19.16
C LEU A 9 12.08 13.37 20.25
N VAL A 10 12.58 12.21 19.84
CA VAL A 10 12.86 11.07 20.73
C VAL A 10 14.35 10.74 20.67
N ALA A 11 14.99 10.63 21.83
CA ALA A 11 16.33 10.06 21.92
C ALA A 11 16.23 8.54 21.74
N LEU A 12 16.98 7.99 20.77
CA LEU A 12 17.02 6.56 20.53
C LEU A 12 18.11 5.96 21.43
N PRO A 13 17.76 5.03 22.36
CA PRO A 13 18.78 4.29 23.09
C PRO A 13 19.56 3.38 22.12
N PRO A 14 20.77 2.93 22.49
CA PRO A 14 21.46 1.89 21.73
C PRO A 14 20.59 0.62 21.73
N LEU A 15 20.06 0.28 20.55
CA LEU A 15 19.17 -0.88 20.39
C LEU A 15 19.96 -2.18 20.45
N ALA A 16 19.53 -3.11 21.30
CA ALA A 16 20.01 -4.50 21.28
C ALA A 16 19.55 -5.21 19.99
N TYR A 17 20.21 -6.29 19.62
CA TYR A 17 19.76 -7.12 18.50
C TYR A 17 18.36 -7.70 18.79
N GLY A 18 17.48 -7.68 17.80
CA GLY A 18 16.08 -8.12 17.94
C GLY A 18 15.13 -7.10 18.56
N SER A 19 15.62 -5.91 18.95
CA SER A 19 14.77 -4.89 19.59
C SER A 19 14.25 -3.83 18.61
N LYS A 20 13.09 -3.24 18.94
CA LYS A 20 12.45 -2.14 18.19
C LYS A 20 12.25 -0.92 19.09
N ALA A 21 12.54 0.27 18.57
CA ALA A 21 12.20 1.54 19.19
C ALA A 21 10.80 1.97 18.77
N VAL A 22 10.00 2.40 19.74
CA VAL A 22 8.63 2.88 19.55
C VAL A 22 8.51 4.30 20.07
N CYS A 23 7.73 5.14 19.40
CA CYS A 23 7.45 6.50 19.87
C CYS A 23 6.56 6.48 21.12
N PRO A 24 6.91 7.18 22.21
CA PRO A 24 6.12 7.18 23.44
C PRO A 24 4.77 7.90 23.31
N ARG A 25 4.61 8.82 22.35
CA ARG A 25 3.38 9.59 22.14
C ARG A 25 2.37 8.90 21.22
N CYS A 26 2.83 8.39 20.07
CA CYS A 26 1.95 7.87 19.03
C CYS A 26 2.08 6.36 18.80
N LYS A 27 2.96 5.69 19.56
CA LYS A 27 3.24 4.24 19.48
C LYS A 27 3.72 3.73 18.11
N THR A 28 4.02 4.60 17.16
CA THR A 28 4.63 4.23 15.88
C THR A 28 6.06 3.73 16.05
N THR A 29 6.42 2.68 15.32
CA THR A 29 7.79 2.14 15.27
C THR A 29 8.74 3.13 14.60
N LEU A 30 9.82 3.50 15.30
CA LEU A 30 10.80 4.49 14.83
C LEU A 30 12.00 3.84 14.13
N SER A 31 12.53 2.77 14.71
CA SER A 31 13.64 2.00 14.15
C SER A 31 13.63 0.59 14.72
N SER A 32 14.08 -0.38 13.95
CA SER A 32 14.22 -1.78 14.34
C SER A 32 15.63 -2.26 14.05
N ARG A 33 16.24 -2.98 15.00
CA ARG A 33 17.59 -3.55 14.81
C ARG A 33 17.52 -5.07 14.76
N TRP A 34 17.62 -5.61 13.56
CA TRP A 34 17.67 -7.06 13.34
C TRP A 34 19.09 -7.62 13.53
N GLU A 35 19.17 -8.90 13.90
CA GLU A 35 20.42 -9.67 13.85
C GLU A 35 20.91 -9.77 12.41
N GLU A 36 22.20 -9.57 12.19
CA GLU A 36 22.84 -9.57 10.87
C GLU A 36 22.11 -8.70 9.79
N PRO A 37 22.07 -7.36 9.95
CA PRO A 37 21.26 -6.46 9.13
C PRO A 37 21.62 -6.41 7.63
N ARG A 38 22.71 -7.08 7.21
CA ARG A 38 23.08 -7.24 5.80
C ARG A 38 22.68 -8.59 5.24
N LYS A 39 23.06 -9.68 5.92
CA LYS A 39 22.94 -11.04 5.38
C LYS A 39 21.49 -11.49 5.28
N ARG A 40 20.68 -11.25 6.32
CA ARG A 40 19.27 -11.68 6.34
C ARG A 40 18.44 -11.04 5.23
N PRO A 41 18.46 -9.70 5.03
CA PRO A 41 17.75 -9.08 3.90
C PRO A 41 18.17 -9.63 2.53
N ILE A 42 19.48 -9.87 2.32
CA ILE A 42 20.00 -10.41 1.06
C ILE A 42 19.49 -11.84 0.86
N GLY A 43 19.56 -12.69 1.89
CA GLY A 43 19.07 -14.07 1.82
C GLY A 43 17.58 -14.12 1.46
N TYR A 44 16.75 -13.36 2.18
CA TYR A 44 15.32 -13.29 1.88
C TYR A 44 15.04 -12.73 0.48
N ALA A 45 15.72 -11.66 0.07
CA ALA A 45 15.50 -11.06 -1.25
C ALA A 45 15.95 -11.96 -2.40
N LEU A 46 17.06 -12.69 -2.25
CA LEU A 46 17.55 -13.64 -3.24
C LEU A 46 16.60 -14.83 -3.38
N SER A 47 16.18 -15.42 -2.25
CA SER A 47 15.20 -16.50 -2.24
C SER A 47 13.84 -16.04 -2.79
N ALA A 48 13.39 -14.83 -2.46
CA ALA A 48 12.17 -14.24 -3.01
C ALA A 48 12.27 -14.10 -4.53
N LEU A 49 13.36 -13.54 -5.06
CA LEU A 49 13.55 -13.37 -6.50
C LEU A 49 13.56 -14.73 -7.23
N PHE A 50 14.22 -15.73 -6.66
CA PHE A 50 14.21 -17.09 -7.20
C PHE A 50 12.79 -17.69 -7.20
N MET A 51 12.04 -17.54 -6.11
CA MET A 51 10.64 -17.98 -6.02
C MET A 51 9.73 -17.26 -7.02
N LEU A 52 9.95 -15.97 -7.27
CA LEU A 52 9.23 -15.21 -8.30
C LEU A 52 9.50 -15.76 -9.71
N VAL A 53 10.75 -16.14 -10.00
CA VAL A 53 11.10 -16.76 -11.30
C VAL A 53 10.39 -18.10 -11.44
N LEU A 54 10.45 -18.96 -10.44
CA LEU A 54 9.72 -20.24 -10.44
C LEU A 54 8.20 -20.01 -10.60
N ALA A 55 7.65 -18.99 -9.95
CA ALA A 55 6.24 -18.67 -10.04
C ALA A 55 5.77 -18.30 -11.45
N ASN A 56 6.68 -17.81 -12.31
CA ASN A 56 6.38 -17.40 -13.68
C ASN A 56 6.55 -18.54 -14.72
N ILE A 57 7.36 -19.55 -14.42
CA ILE A 57 7.69 -20.62 -15.38
C ILE A 57 6.63 -21.73 -15.39
N PHE A 58 6.15 -22.09 -14.20
CA PHE A 58 5.22 -23.20 -13.97
C PHE A 58 3.75 -22.76 -14.03
N PRO A 59 2.80 -23.68 -14.28
CA PRO A 59 1.36 -23.38 -14.26
C PRO A 59 0.94 -22.90 -12.86
N PHE A 60 0.13 -21.84 -12.82
CA PHE A 60 -0.33 -21.18 -11.59
C PHE A 60 -1.66 -21.74 -11.13
N ILE A 61 -2.60 -21.85 -12.06
CA ILE A 61 -3.94 -22.34 -11.79
C ILE A 61 -4.34 -23.25 -12.93
N ASN A 62 -4.91 -24.39 -12.58
CA ASN A 62 -5.43 -25.37 -13.51
C ASN A 62 -6.94 -25.43 -13.33
N MET A 63 -7.70 -25.35 -14.40
CA MET A 63 -9.16 -25.46 -14.36
C MET A 63 -9.59 -26.61 -15.25
N ARG A 64 -10.45 -27.49 -14.74
CA ARG A 64 -11.05 -28.57 -15.52
C ARG A 64 -12.56 -28.42 -15.50
N VAL A 65 -13.14 -28.23 -16.67
CA VAL A 65 -14.61 -28.18 -16.83
C VAL A 65 -15.00 -29.01 -18.02
N ALA A 66 -16.00 -29.88 -17.82
CA ALA A 66 -16.51 -30.80 -18.84
C ALA A 66 -15.43 -31.64 -19.53
N GLY A 67 -14.36 -32.02 -18.81
CA GLY A 67 -13.26 -32.86 -19.33
C GLY A 67 -12.17 -32.11 -20.09
N LEU A 68 -12.34 -30.83 -20.40
CA LEU A 68 -11.30 -29.97 -20.98
C LEU A 68 -10.53 -29.26 -19.85
N GLY A 69 -9.21 -29.40 -19.85
CA GLY A 69 -8.31 -28.72 -18.92
C GLY A 69 -7.69 -27.48 -19.55
N ASN A 70 -7.71 -26.35 -18.84
CA ASN A 70 -6.93 -25.16 -19.18
C ASN A 70 -5.94 -24.87 -18.04
N GLU A 71 -4.68 -24.60 -18.40
CA GLU A 71 -3.63 -24.24 -17.46
C GLU A 71 -3.14 -22.83 -17.75
N ILE A 72 -3.07 -21.98 -16.72
CA ILE A 72 -2.67 -20.59 -16.87
C ILE A 72 -1.45 -20.31 -16.01
N LYS A 73 -0.41 -19.75 -16.62
CA LYS A 73 0.79 -19.23 -15.94
C LYS A 73 0.57 -17.80 -15.47
N LEU A 74 1.29 -17.39 -14.43
CA LEU A 74 1.19 -16.04 -13.87
C LEU A 74 1.41 -14.94 -14.93
N ILE A 75 2.40 -15.13 -15.81
CA ILE A 75 2.73 -14.16 -16.88
C ILE A 75 1.69 -14.11 -18.00
N GLN A 76 0.84 -15.13 -18.14
CA GLN A 76 -0.22 -15.18 -19.15
C GLN A 76 -1.45 -14.37 -18.75
N ILE A 77 -1.68 -14.14 -17.46
CA ILE A 77 -2.80 -13.33 -16.95
C ILE A 77 -2.88 -11.96 -17.67
N PRO A 78 -1.83 -11.12 -17.64
CA PRO A 78 -1.87 -9.83 -18.34
C PRO A 78 -1.93 -9.97 -19.86
N GLN A 79 -1.38 -11.04 -20.45
CA GLN A 79 -1.45 -11.25 -21.91
C GLN A 79 -2.88 -11.47 -22.39
N VAL A 80 -3.67 -12.23 -21.61
CA VAL A 80 -5.10 -12.44 -21.89
C VAL A 80 -5.86 -11.12 -21.80
N MET A 81 -5.55 -10.29 -20.80
CA MET A 81 -6.22 -8.99 -20.61
C MET A 81 -5.91 -8.00 -21.74
N VAL A 82 -4.69 -8.00 -22.28
CA VAL A 82 -4.30 -7.14 -23.42
C VAL A 82 -5.00 -7.60 -24.70
N ALA A 83 -5.15 -8.90 -24.91
CA ALA A 83 -5.78 -9.44 -26.11
C ALA A 83 -7.27 -9.05 -26.25
N GLU A 84 -7.89 -8.65 -25.14
CA GLU A 84 -9.32 -8.32 -25.05
C GLU A 84 -9.54 -6.81 -24.85
N ASP A 85 -8.61 -5.95 -25.30
CA ASP A 85 -8.65 -4.47 -25.21
C ASP A 85 -8.55 -3.83 -23.81
N TYR A 86 -8.22 -4.60 -22.76
CA TYR A 86 -8.06 -4.10 -21.38
C TYR A 86 -6.59 -3.90 -20.97
N ALA A 87 -5.80 -3.28 -21.84
CA ALA A 87 -4.37 -3.08 -21.65
C ALA A 87 -4.00 -2.29 -20.39
N SER A 88 -4.88 -1.38 -19.95
CA SER A 88 -4.68 -0.57 -18.73
C SER A 88 -4.58 -1.44 -17.48
N MET A 89 -5.49 -2.40 -17.32
CA MET A 89 -5.51 -3.33 -16.18
C MET A 89 -4.33 -4.30 -16.21
N ALA A 90 -3.99 -4.81 -17.40
CA ALA A 90 -2.82 -5.65 -17.59
C ALA A 90 -1.52 -4.92 -17.18
N THR A 91 -1.44 -3.62 -17.48
CA THR A 91 -0.30 -2.77 -17.10
C THR A 91 -0.22 -2.60 -15.58
N LEU A 92 -1.33 -2.35 -14.90
CA LEU A 92 -1.37 -2.26 -13.43
C LEU A 92 -0.89 -3.55 -12.77
N PHE A 93 -1.34 -4.70 -13.29
CA PHE A 93 -0.88 -6.01 -12.85
C PHE A 93 0.63 -6.17 -13.01
N MET A 94 1.14 -5.95 -14.23
CA MET A 94 2.57 -6.10 -14.53
C MET A 94 3.44 -5.19 -13.66
N VAL A 95 2.99 -3.95 -13.42
CA VAL A 95 3.73 -2.99 -12.61
C VAL A 95 3.73 -3.39 -11.12
N PHE A 96 2.57 -3.66 -10.51
CA PHE A 96 2.46 -3.86 -9.06
C PHE A 96 2.72 -5.28 -8.56
N VAL A 97 2.49 -6.29 -9.39
CA VAL A 97 2.64 -7.71 -9.02
C VAL A 97 4.00 -8.26 -9.48
N GLN A 98 4.55 -7.75 -10.58
CA GLN A 98 5.79 -8.29 -11.17
C GLN A 98 6.98 -7.31 -11.09
N LEU A 99 6.90 -6.16 -11.75
CA LEU A 99 8.06 -5.27 -11.95
C LEU A 99 8.54 -4.59 -10.67
N ILE A 100 7.64 -3.95 -9.92
CA ILE A 100 7.98 -3.26 -8.67
C ILE A 100 8.55 -4.23 -7.62
N PRO A 101 7.93 -5.39 -7.34
CA PRO A 101 8.47 -6.37 -6.40
C PRO A 101 9.84 -6.90 -6.80
N ALA A 102 10.04 -7.24 -8.08
CA ALA A 102 11.34 -7.68 -8.60
C ALA A 102 12.41 -6.60 -8.42
N PHE A 103 12.10 -5.34 -8.78
CA PHE A 103 13.00 -4.20 -8.59
C PHE A 103 13.34 -4.00 -7.11
N CYS A 104 12.36 -4.08 -6.22
CA CYS A 104 12.57 -3.95 -4.78
C CYS A 104 13.53 -5.04 -4.24
N MET A 105 13.36 -6.30 -4.64
CA MET A 105 14.25 -7.38 -4.21
C MET A 105 15.68 -7.17 -4.74
N VAL A 106 15.83 -6.82 -6.01
CA VAL A 106 17.15 -6.51 -6.60
C VAL A 106 17.80 -5.31 -5.91
N ALA A 107 17.03 -4.26 -5.60
CA ALA A 107 17.53 -3.09 -4.90
C ALA A 107 18.02 -3.42 -3.48
N ILE A 108 17.31 -4.28 -2.74
CA ILE A 108 17.75 -4.77 -1.42
C ILE A 108 19.07 -5.53 -1.53
N ILE A 109 19.17 -6.46 -2.48
CA ILE A 109 20.41 -7.24 -2.71
C ILE A 109 21.58 -6.29 -2.98
N LEU A 110 21.45 -5.41 -3.96
CA LEU A 110 22.52 -4.51 -4.39
C LEU A 110 22.94 -3.50 -3.30
N LEU A 111 21.99 -2.95 -2.54
CA LEU A 111 22.28 -1.99 -1.48
C LEU A 111 22.92 -2.65 -0.26
N CYS A 112 22.50 -3.88 0.11
CA CYS A 112 23.03 -4.59 1.26
C CYS A 112 24.35 -5.33 0.98
N ALA A 113 24.58 -5.81 -0.25
CA ALA A 113 25.72 -6.66 -0.64
C ALA A 113 27.07 -5.92 -0.79
N LYS A 114 27.16 -4.63 -0.43
CA LYS A 114 28.39 -3.79 -0.56
C LYS A 114 29.01 -3.81 -1.97
N VAL A 115 28.19 -3.96 -3.01
CA VAL A 115 28.67 -3.88 -4.41
C VAL A 115 29.26 -2.47 -4.67
N PRO A 116 30.37 -2.35 -5.42
CA PRO A 116 30.98 -1.06 -5.78
C PRO A 116 30.10 -0.33 -6.81
N ILE A 117 29.01 0.26 -6.34
CA ILE A 117 28.05 1.06 -7.10
C ILE A 117 28.32 2.54 -6.82
N PRO A 118 28.24 3.45 -7.82
CA PRO A 118 28.37 4.89 -7.59
C PRO A 118 27.35 5.39 -6.57
N THR A 119 27.77 6.33 -5.72
CA THR A 119 26.97 6.86 -4.60
C THR A 119 25.65 7.47 -5.07
N GLY A 120 25.64 8.18 -6.20
CA GLY A 120 24.42 8.73 -6.79
C GLY A 120 23.37 7.66 -7.13
N LEU A 121 23.81 6.51 -7.66
CA LEU A 121 22.91 5.39 -7.95
C LEU A 121 22.41 4.72 -6.67
N LYS A 122 23.26 4.56 -5.63
CA LYS A 122 22.82 4.04 -4.31
C LYS A 122 21.75 4.94 -3.68
N GLU A 123 21.93 6.25 -3.73
CA GLU A 123 20.95 7.21 -3.23
C GLU A 123 19.64 7.16 -4.02
N TRP A 124 19.71 7.04 -5.36
CA TRP A 124 18.53 6.90 -6.20
C TRP A 124 17.79 5.58 -5.91
N MET A 125 18.50 4.45 -5.88
CA MET A 125 17.92 3.14 -5.58
C MET A 125 17.27 3.11 -4.19
N ALA A 126 17.91 3.69 -3.17
CA ALA A 126 17.34 3.76 -1.83
C ALA A 126 16.07 4.61 -1.78
N LYS A 127 16.00 5.72 -2.52
CA LYS A 127 14.76 6.52 -2.67
C LYS A 127 13.65 5.68 -3.30
N MET A 128 13.94 5.07 -4.44
CA MET A 128 12.96 4.30 -5.20
C MET A 128 12.47 3.10 -4.39
N LEU A 129 13.37 2.38 -3.69
CA LEU A 129 13.01 1.27 -2.81
C LEU A 129 11.98 1.67 -1.76
N PHE A 130 12.20 2.75 -1.01
CA PHE A 130 11.25 3.15 0.03
C PHE A 130 9.97 3.79 -0.52
N GLN A 131 10.00 4.36 -1.72
CA GLN A 131 8.80 4.85 -2.39
C GLN A 131 7.95 3.68 -2.90
N PHE A 132 8.57 2.74 -3.60
CA PHE A 132 7.91 1.59 -4.23
C PHE A 132 7.51 0.49 -3.23
N LYS A 133 8.14 0.42 -2.05
CA LYS A 133 7.74 -0.52 -0.99
C LYS A 133 6.25 -0.44 -0.66
N THR A 134 5.63 0.76 -0.69
CA THR A 134 4.19 0.92 -0.42
C THR A 134 3.28 0.51 -1.59
N TRP A 135 3.86 0.34 -2.79
CA TRP A 135 3.15 -0.06 -4.02
C TRP A 135 3.30 -1.54 -4.36
N CYS A 136 4.11 -2.29 -3.60
CA CYS A 136 4.14 -3.74 -3.71
C CYS A 136 2.81 -4.32 -3.22
N MET A 137 2.04 -4.95 -4.11
CA MET A 137 0.71 -5.50 -3.80
C MET A 137 0.64 -7.02 -4.02
N VAL A 138 1.76 -7.72 -3.85
CA VAL A 138 1.91 -9.15 -4.17
C VAL A 138 1.03 -10.02 -3.29
N GLU A 139 1.01 -9.71 -1.99
CA GLU A 139 0.17 -10.36 -0.99
C GLU A 139 -1.33 -10.11 -1.22
N ILE A 140 -1.65 -8.94 -1.77
CA ILE A 140 -3.02 -8.53 -2.05
C ILE A 140 -3.53 -9.25 -3.29
N PHE A 141 -2.68 -9.41 -4.29
CA PHE A 141 -2.94 -10.27 -5.43
C PHE A 141 -3.16 -11.73 -4.98
N LEU A 142 -2.33 -12.28 -4.08
CA LEU A 142 -2.53 -13.63 -3.54
C LEU A 142 -3.91 -13.78 -2.88
N ALA A 143 -4.32 -12.80 -2.06
CA ALA A 143 -5.65 -12.78 -1.47
C ALA A 143 -6.76 -12.73 -2.55
N GLY A 144 -6.58 -11.93 -3.61
CA GLY A 144 -7.50 -11.87 -4.74
C GLY A 144 -7.63 -13.20 -5.50
N VAL A 145 -6.53 -13.93 -5.69
CA VAL A 145 -6.55 -15.28 -6.27
C VAL A 145 -7.37 -16.24 -5.41
N LEU A 146 -7.16 -16.22 -4.08
CA LEU A 146 -7.91 -17.07 -3.14
C LEU A 146 -9.41 -16.75 -3.16
N VAL A 147 -9.79 -15.48 -3.18
CA VAL A 147 -11.20 -15.06 -3.31
C VAL A 147 -11.77 -15.50 -4.66
N SER A 148 -10.99 -15.39 -5.74
CA SER A 148 -11.40 -15.86 -7.07
C SER A 148 -11.64 -17.36 -7.09
N PHE A 149 -10.83 -18.17 -6.40
CA PHE A 149 -11.06 -19.61 -6.25
C PHE A 149 -12.39 -19.91 -5.60
N VAL A 150 -12.70 -19.26 -4.47
CA VAL A 150 -13.99 -19.44 -3.79
C VAL A 150 -15.16 -19.14 -4.73
N LYS A 151 -15.06 -18.07 -5.52
CA LYS A 151 -16.08 -17.71 -6.51
C LYS A 151 -16.19 -18.73 -7.64
N LEU A 152 -15.07 -19.29 -8.08
CA LEU A 152 -15.04 -20.21 -9.21
C LEU A 152 -15.39 -21.66 -8.87
N MET A 153 -15.26 -22.08 -7.61
CA MET A 153 -15.62 -23.46 -7.20
C MET A 153 -17.09 -23.80 -7.45
N ALA A 154 -17.96 -22.79 -7.57
CA ALA A 154 -19.35 -22.97 -7.98
C ALA A 154 -19.50 -23.36 -9.48
N TYR A 155 -18.53 -23.03 -10.33
CA TYR A 155 -18.59 -23.22 -11.78
C TYR A 155 -17.78 -24.43 -12.28
N GLY A 156 -16.91 -25.04 -11.46
CA GLY A 156 -16.15 -26.23 -11.86
C GLY A 156 -15.00 -26.61 -10.92
N ASP A 157 -14.32 -27.71 -11.25
CA ASP A 157 -13.17 -28.21 -10.50
C ASP A 157 -11.91 -27.37 -10.80
N ILE A 158 -11.38 -26.74 -9.75
CA ILE A 158 -10.18 -25.90 -9.82
C ILE A 158 -9.05 -26.62 -9.11
N GLY A 159 -7.96 -26.83 -9.84
CA GLY A 159 -6.70 -27.32 -9.34
C GLY A 159 -5.72 -26.16 -9.08
N VAL A 160 -4.96 -26.29 -8.01
CA VAL A 160 -3.83 -25.41 -7.73
C VAL A 160 -2.63 -25.88 -8.54
N GLY A 161 -2.04 -25.00 -9.36
CA GLY A 161 -0.84 -25.31 -10.13
C GLY A 161 0.42 -25.34 -9.27
N SER A 162 1.50 -25.91 -9.80
CA SER A 162 2.76 -26.07 -9.05
C SER A 162 3.45 -24.74 -8.71
N SER A 163 3.17 -23.64 -9.43
CA SER A 163 3.71 -22.30 -9.11
C SER A 163 3.00 -21.57 -7.98
N PHE A 164 1.84 -22.03 -7.53
CA PHE A 164 1.11 -21.37 -6.43
C PHE A 164 1.94 -21.37 -5.13
N VAL A 165 2.60 -22.49 -4.80
CA VAL A 165 3.45 -22.60 -3.61
C VAL A 165 4.68 -21.68 -3.69
N PRO A 166 5.48 -21.67 -4.79
CA PRO A 166 6.51 -20.66 -5.01
C PRO A 166 6.00 -19.23 -4.87
N TYR A 167 4.80 -18.91 -5.37
CA TYR A 167 4.23 -17.57 -5.23
C TYR A 167 3.87 -17.23 -3.77
N CYS A 168 3.30 -18.17 -3.02
CA CYS A 168 3.08 -18.00 -1.58
C CYS A 168 4.40 -17.78 -0.81
N LEU A 169 5.43 -18.57 -1.13
CA LEU A 169 6.76 -18.39 -0.55
C LEU A 169 7.38 -17.03 -0.93
N PHE A 170 7.18 -16.59 -2.18
CA PHE A 170 7.59 -15.26 -2.63
C PHE A 170 6.95 -14.15 -1.78
N CYS A 171 5.62 -14.19 -1.57
CA CYS A 171 4.90 -13.24 -0.70
C CYS A 171 5.52 -13.18 0.70
N LEU A 172 5.73 -14.33 1.34
CA LEU A 172 6.27 -14.42 2.69
C LEU A 172 7.70 -13.88 2.76
N LEU A 173 8.58 -14.34 1.87
CA LEU A 173 9.99 -13.94 1.83
C LEU A 173 10.16 -12.45 1.52
N GLN A 174 9.32 -11.90 0.63
CA GLN A 174 9.29 -10.47 0.35
C GLN A 174 8.92 -9.65 1.59
N VAL A 175 7.88 -10.06 2.32
CA VAL A 175 7.47 -9.39 3.57
C VAL A 175 8.60 -9.46 4.60
N CYS A 176 9.25 -10.62 4.76
CA CYS A 176 10.41 -10.78 5.64
C CYS A 176 11.58 -9.87 5.22
N ALA A 177 11.89 -9.79 3.92
CA ALA A 177 12.92 -8.89 3.40
C ALA A 177 12.60 -7.42 3.75
N PHE A 178 11.35 -6.98 3.55
CA PHE A 178 10.91 -5.63 3.86
C PHE A 178 10.89 -5.29 5.34
N GLN A 179 10.62 -6.26 6.21
CA GLN A 179 10.68 -6.07 7.66
C GLN A 179 12.12 -5.95 8.16
N CYS A 180 13.05 -6.72 7.58
CA CYS A 180 14.46 -6.71 7.97
C CYS A 180 15.19 -5.42 7.55
N VAL A 181 14.73 -4.75 6.48
CA VAL A 181 15.35 -3.52 5.97
C VAL A 181 14.84 -2.30 6.72
N ASP A 182 15.65 -1.83 7.68
CA ASP A 182 15.40 -0.58 8.40
C ASP A 182 15.85 0.64 7.59
N ARG A 183 14.95 1.61 7.43
CA ARG A 183 15.17 2.84 6.63
C ARG A 183 16.36 3.65 7.16
N ARG A 184 16.45 3.83 8.48
CA ARG A 184 17.48 4.67 9.09
C ARG A 184 18.85 4.02 8.97
N TRP A 185 18.91 2.71 9.22
CA TRP A 185 20.13 1.91 9.12
C TRP A 185 20.68 1.93 7.68
N LEU A 186 19.83 1.64 6.68
CA LEU A 186 20.25 1.58 5.28
C LEU A 186 20.81 2.92 4.80
N TRP A 187 20.13 4.02 5.12
CA TRP A 187 20.63 5.34 4.77
C TRP A 187 21.92 5.69 5.51
N ASN A 188 22.08 5.28 6.78
CA ASN A 188 23.31 5.53 7.56
C ASN A 188 24.52 4.82 6.95
N ASP A 189 24.30 3.67 6.32
CA ASP A 189 25.34 2.97 5.57
C ASP A 189 25.72 3.68 4.26
N ILE A 190 24.74 4.28 3.56
CA ILE A 190 24.99 4.98 2.28
C ILE A 190 25.72 6.30 2.52
N LYS A 191 25.20 7.14 3.42
CA LYS A 191 25.76 8.47 3.74
C LYS A 191 25.38 8.85 5.16
N PRO A 192 26.32 9.30 6.01
CA PRO A 192 26.00 9.67 7.38
C PRO A 192 24.98 10.83 7.42
N ALA A 193 24.19 10.87 8.49
CA ALA A 193 23.26 11.97 8.69
C ALA A 193 24.03 13.27 8.96
N PRO A 194 23.54 14.43 8.46
CA PRO A 194 24.14 15.72 8.76
C PRO A 194 24.11 15.95 10.28
N ARG A 195 25.20 16.49 10.83
CA ARG A 195 25.26 16.92 12.23
C ARG A 195 24.60 18.30 12.35
N LEU A 196 23.92 18.51 13.47
CA LEU A 196 23.30 19.79 13.82
C LEU A 196 24.06 20.33 15.02
N ASP A 197 24.55 21.57 14.92
CA ASP A 197 25.33 22.23 15.98
C ASP A 197 24.44 22.92 17.02
N ARG A 198 23.12 22.68 16.98
CA ARG A 198 22.14 23.25 17.92
C ARG A 198 21.78 22.23 18.99
N PRO A 199 21.69 22.64 20.27
CA PRO A 199 21.18 21.76 21.32
C PRO A 199 19.71 21.43 21.03
N MET A 200 19.36 20.15 21.18
CA MET A 200 18.01 19.65 20.93
C MET A 200 17.40 19.11 22.21
N GLU A 201 16.14 19.46 22.47
CA GLU A 201 15.41 19.04 23.66
C GLU A 201 14.50 17.86 23.34
N VAL A 202 14.77 16.73 23.98
CA VAL A 202 13.97 15.50 23.85
C VAL A 202 12.57 15.73 24.45
N GLY A 203 11.55 15.13 23.84
CA GLY A 203 10.16 15.27 24.26
C GLY A 203 9.43 16.48 23.66
N ARG A 204 10.15 17.46 23.11
CA ARG A 204 9.55 18.58 22.35
C ARG A 204 9.43 18.24 20.86
N THR A 205 8.44 18.81 20.19
CA THR A 205 8.25 18.59 18.74
C THR A 205 9.34 19.28 17.91
N GLY A 206 9.61 18.73 16.73
CA GLY A 206 10.55 19.31 15.77
C GLY A 206 10.12 20.71 15.34
N LEU A 207 8.83 20.90 15.05
CA LEU A 207 8.25 22.20 14.69
C LEU A 207 8.60 23.32 15.69
N ARG A 208 8.51 23.06 17.01
CA ARG A 208 8.82 24.06 18.06
C ARG A 208 10.30 24.40 18.17
N GLN A 209 11.16 23.52 17.69
CA GLN A 209 12.61 23.69 17.74
C GLN A 209 13.16 24.21 16.40
N GLY A 210 12.30 24.53 15.42
CA GLY A 210 12.73 24.90 14.07
C GLY A 210 13.42 23.75 13.34
N LEU A 211 12.99 22.51 13.58
CA LEU A 211 13.52 21.28 12.99
C LEU A 211 12.46 20.57 12.13
N ARG A 212 12.93 19.81 11.15
CA ARG A 212 12.09 18.91 10.34
C ARG A 212 12.75 17.56 10.12
N SER A 213 11.95 16.52 9.93
CA SER A 213 12.41 15.21 9.50
C SER A 213 12.35 15.08 7.97
N CYS A 214 13.39 14.54 7.35
CA CYS A 214 13.35 14.15 5.94
C CYS A 214 12.49 12.87 5.78
N GLN A 215 11.42 12.95 4.99
CA GLN A 215 10.53 11.80 4.72
C GLN A 215 11.24 10.63 4.00
N CYS A 216 12.27 10.95 3.19
CA CYS A 216 13.05 9.95 2.46
C CYS A 216 14.11 9.26 3.33
N CYS A 217 15.02 10.02 3.96
CA CYS A 217 16.20 9.46 4.64
C CYS A 217 16.17 9.59 6.18
N THR A 218 15.09 10.10 6.76
CA THR A 218 14.87 10.30 8.21
C THR A 218 15.94 11.13 8.94
N ALA A 219 16.74 11.90 8.20
CA ALA A 219 17.66 12.87 8.77
C ALA A 219 16.89 14.05 9.38
N ILE A 220 17.39 14.54 10.52
CA ILE A 220 16.91 15.77 11.14
C ILE A 220 17.60 16.94 10.42
N LEU A 221 16.82 17.93 10.02
CA LEU A 221 17.27 19.08 9.25
C LEU A 221 16.68 20.35 9.87
N PRO A 222 17.30 21.53 9.68
CA PRO A 222 16.67 22.79 10.03
C PRO A 222 15.38 22.99 9.23
N ALA A 223 14.40 23.66 9.82
CA ALA A 223 13.09 23.93 9.22
C ALA A 223 13.19 24.71 7.90
N GLU A 224 14.12 25.65 7.81
CA GLU A 224 14.35 26.54 6.67
C GLU A 224 14.98 25.83 5.47
N LEU A 225 15.81 24.81 5.72
CA LEU A 225 16.53 24.12 4.66
C LEU A 225 15.55 23.22 3.89
N THR A 226 15.18 23.56 2.67
CA THR A 226 14.16 22.82 1.88
C THR A 226 14.72 21.56 1.23
N GLN A 227 15.97 21.58 0.78
CA GLN A 227 16.64 20.45 0.14
C GLN A 227 17.48 19.66 1.15
N CYS A 228 17.29 18.34 1.20
CA CYS A 228 18.11 17.50 2.08
C CYS A 228 19.55 17.36 1.52
N PRO A 229 20.62 17.62 2.29
CA PRO A 229 22.00 17.43 1.82
C PRO A 229 22.42 15.96 1.71
N ARG A 230 21.61 15.05 2.29
CA ARG A 230 21.89 13.61 2.32
C ARG A 230 21.29 12.87 1.14
N CYS A 231 20.01 13.08 0.88
CA CYS A 231 19.30 12.41 -0.21
C CYS A 231 18.80 13.40 -1.27
N HIS A 232 19.10 14.69 -1.20
CA HIS A 232 18.68 15.68 -2.18
C HIS A 232 17.16 15.82 -2.39
N SER A 233 16.32 15.16 -1.58
CA SER A 233 14.86 15.29 -1.65
C SER A 233 14.43 16.66 -1.12
N ARG A 234 13.52 17.32 -1.84
CA ARG A 234 12.86 18.54 -1.37
C ARG A 234 11.78 18.20 -0.34
N GLY A 235 11.67 19.00 0.71
CA GLY A 235 10.65 18.82 1.73
C GLY A 235 10.51 20.04 2.63
N TYR A 236 9.35 20.15 3.25
CA TYR A 236 8.98 21.25 4.14
C TYR A 236 8.69 20.70 5.55
N VAL A 237 8.55 21.58 6.55
CA VAL A 237 8.23 21.19 7.93
C VAL A 237 6.89 20.45 8.00
N ARG A 238 5.87 21.05 7.38
CA ARG A 238 4.58 20.43 7.04
C ARG A 238 4.39 20.51 5.54
N ARG A 239 3.75 19.50 4.95
CA ARG A 239 3.49 19.49 3.51
C ARG A 239 2.61 20.69 3.13
N ARG A 240 3.06 21.51 2.17
CA ARG A 240 2.30 22.68 1.69
C ARG A 240 1.02 22.21 1.00
N HIS A 241 -0.09 22.87 1.29
CA HIS A 241 -1.41 22.58 0.70
C HIS A 241 -1.83 21.11 0.84
N SER A 242 -1.33 20.36 1.84
CA SER A 242 -1.63 18.93 1.98
C SER A 242 -3.13 18.65 2.10
N LEU A 243 -3.85 19.46 2.87
CA LEU A 243 -5.30 19.37 3.00
C LEU A 243 -6.00 19.63 1.66
N GLN A 244 -5.60 20.69 0.95
CA GLN A 244 -6.18 21.03 -0.36
C GLN A 244 -5.96 19.91 -1.39
N TRP A 245 -4.73 19.39 -1.51
CA TRP A 245 -4.43 18.26 -2.41
C TRP A 245 -5.19 16.99 -2.02
N THR A 246 -5.24 16.68 -0.72
CA THR A 246 -5.96 15.51 -0.21
C THR A 246 -7.46 15.63 -0.50
N MET A 247 -8.06 16.80 -0.28
CA MET A 247 -9.46 17.06 -0.60
C MET A 247 -9.73 17.03 -2.10
N ALA A 248 -8.86 17.59 -2.94
CA ALA A 248 -9.03 17.55 -4.40
C ALA A 248 -9.00 16.11 -4.94
N LEU A 249 -8.04 15.30 -4.47
CA LEU A 249 -7.97 13.87 -4.81
C LEU A 249 -9.18 13.08 -4.29
N LEU A 250 -9.64 13.38 -3.07
CA LEU A 250 -10.80 12.75 -2.47
C LEU A 250 -12.10 13.08 -3.22
N LEU A 251 -12.32 14.35 -3.56
CA LEU A 251 -13.48 14.78 -4.37
C LEU A 251 -13.46 14.13 -5.76
N THR A 252 -12.29 14.08 -6.41
CA THR A 252 -12.13 13.37 -7.69
C THR A 252 -12.47 11.89 -7.56
N SER A 253 -12.03 11.25 -6.47
CA SER A 253 -12.34 9.85 -6.18
C SER A 253 -13.83 9.62 -5.98
N ILE A 254 -14.51 10.50 -5.25
CA ILE A 254 -15.97 10.43 -5.03
C ILE A 254 -16.73 10.57 -6.35
N LEU A 255 -16.32 11.50 -7.22
CA LEU A 255 -16.94 11.71 -8.52
C LEU A 255 -16.80 10.49 -9.43
N LEU A 256 -15.66 9.80 -9.40
CA LEU A 256 -15.44 8.57 -10.17
C LEU A 256 -16.07 7.33 -9.51
N TYR A 257 -16.29 7.34 -8.20
CA TYR A 257 -16.88 6.21 -7.48
C TYR A 257 -18.33 5.95 -7.87
N ILE A 258 -19.12 7.01 -8.11
CA ILE A 258 -20.51 6.89 -8.55
C ILE A 258 -20.61 6.13 -9.89
N PRO A 259 -19.98 6.57 -11.00
CA PRO A 259 -20.03 5.85 -12.27
C PRO A 259 -19.36 4.48 -12.19
N ALA A 260 -18.32 4.29 -11.36
CA ALA A 260 -17.69 2.98 -11.17
C ALA A 260 -18.64 1.92 -10.59
N ASN A 261 -19.58 2.30 -9.73
CA ASN A 261 -20.57 1.38 -9.15
C ASN A 261 -21.82 1.20 -10.02
N LEU A 262 -22.13 2.17 -10.89
CA LEU A 262 -23.29 2.13 -11.78
C LEU A 262 -23.00 1.41 -13.10
N MET A 263 -21.77 1.47 -13.59
CA MET A 263 -21.39 0.81 -14.84
C MET A 263 -21.08 -0.68 -14.64
N PRO A 264 -21.24 -1.51 -15.68
CA PRO A 264 -20.88 -2.91 -15.60
C PRO A 264 -19.40 -3.05 -15.25
N ILE A 265 -19.11 -3.98 -14.35
CA ILE A 265 -17.73 -4.28 -13.95
C ILE A 265 -17.20 -5.50 -14.68
N MET A 266 -18.09 -6.43 -15.04
CA MET A 266 -17.78 -7.63 -15.79
C MET A 266 -18.89 -7.92 -16.80
N VAL A 267 -18.50 -8.40 -17.98
CA VAL A 267 -19.39 -8.96 -18.99
C VAL A 267 -19.13 -10.45 -19.08
N THR A 268 -20.16 -11.24 -18.84
CA THR A 268 -20.12 -12.69 -19.05
C THR A 268 -20.77 -13.00 -20.39
N GLU A 269 -20.02 -13.60 -21.31
CA GLU A 269 -20.54 -14.09 -22.58
C GLU A 269 -20.75 -15.59 -22.49
N ALA A 270 -22.00 -16.03 -22.73
CA ALA A 270 -22.35 -17.45 -22.80
C ALA A 270 -23.27 -17.70 -23.99
N LEU A 271 -22.89 -18.61 -24.90
CA LEU A 271 -23.71 -19.00 -26.07
C LEU A 271 -24.23 -17.80 -26.91
N GLY A 272 -23.40 -16.76 -27.06
CA GLY A 272 -23.75 -15.54 -27.82
C GLY A 272 -24.58 -14.50 -27.07
N ASN A 273 -25.02 -14.78 -25.83
CA ASN A 273 -25.72 -13.83 -24.99
C ASN A 273 -24.73 -13.08 -24.08
N LYS A 274 -24.75 -11.74 -24.11
CA LYS A 274 -23.89 -10.87 -23.30
C LYS A 274 -24.63 -10.48 -22.02
N LEU A 275 -24.16 -10.95 -20.88
CA LEU A 275 -24.69 -10.59 -19.55
C LEU A 275 -23.74 -9.59 -18.88
N THR A 276 -24.11 -8.32 -18.91
CA THR A 276 -23.40 -7.25 -18.19
C THR A 276 -23.84 -7.24 -16.72
N SER A 277 -22.91 -7.34 -15.78
CA SER A 277 -23.19 -7.30 -14.34
C SER A 277 -22.44 -6.15 -13.68
N THR A 278 -23.14 -5.34 -12.89
CA THR A 278 -22.53 -4.38 -11.97
C THR A 278 -22.10 -5.09 -10.68
N ILE A 279 -21.30 -4.42 -9.84
CA ILE A 279 -20.91 -4.95 -8.52
C ILE A 279 -22.15 -5.31 -7.70
N MET A 280 -23.12 -4.39 -7.64
CA MET A 280 -24.35 -4.57 -6.87
C MET A 280 -25.25 -5.67 -7.47
N ALA A 281 -25.35 -5.74 -8.80
CA ALA A 281 -26.10 -6.82 -9.45
C ALA A 281 -25.48 -8.19 -9.14
N GLY A 282 -24.14 -8.29 -9.12
CA GLY A 282 -23.44 -9.51 -8.72
C GLY A 282 -23.71 -9.92 -7.28
N VAL A 283 -23.76 -8.96 -6.34
CA VAL A 283 -24.13 -9.22 -4.94
C VAL A 283 -25.57 -9.73 -4.83
N ILE A 284 -26.52 -9.10 -5.53
CA ILE A 284 -27.94 -9.48 -5.51
C ILE A 284 -28.15 -10.89 -6.09
N LEU A 285 -27.48 -11.20 -7.20
CA LEU A 285 -27.53 -12.51 -7.84
C LEU A 285 -27.07 -13.62 -6.87
N LEU A 286 -25.88 -13.46 -6.30
CA LEU A 286 -25.29 -14.42 -5.37
C LEU A 286 -26.12 -14.59 -4.09
N TRP A 287 -26.75 -13.50 -3.63
CA TRP A 287 -27.68 -13.53 -2.51
C TRP A 287 -28.93 -14.35 -2.84
N GLY A 288 -29.46 -14.23 -4.06
CA GLY A 288 -30.60 -15.03 -4.55
C GLY A 288 -30.28 -16.51 -4.74
N GLU A 289 -29.05 -16.85 -5.11
CA GLU A 289 -28.55 -18.23 -5.23
C GLU A 289 -28.27 -18.90 -3.87
N GLY A 290 -28.50 -18.20 -2.75
CA GLY A 290 -28.30 -18.72 -1.39
C GLY A 290 -26.86 -18.68 -0.89
N SER A 291 -25.93 -18.12 -1.68
CA SER A 291 -24.50 -17.99 -1.33
C SER A 291 -24.22 -16.74 -0.48
N TYR A 292 -25.00 -16.53 0.57
CA TYR A 292 -24.95 -15.33 1.44
C TYR A 292 -23.54 -14.94 1.91
N PRO A 293 -22.66 -15.88 2.33
CA PRO A 293 -21.31 -15.51 2.78
C PRO A 293 -20.47 -14.89 1.66
N VAL A 294 -20.56 -15.40 0.44
CA VAL A 294 -19.80 -14.88 -0.71
C VAL A 294 -20.31 -13.49 -1.11
N ALA A 295 -21.63 -13.33 -1.17
CA ALA A 295 -22.26 -12.03 -1.45
C ALA A 295 -21.86 -10.96 -0.44
N MET A 296 -21.82 -11.29 0.86
CA MET A 296 -21.42 -10.37 1.92
C MET A 296 -19.95 -9.94 1.80
N VAL A 297 -19.05 -10.87 1.50
CA VAL A 297 -17.62 -10.57 1.30
C VAL A 297 -17.43 -9.57 0.14
N ILE A 298 -18.09 -9.80 -1.00
CA ILE A 298 -18.01 -8.90 -2.16
C ILE A 298 -18.59 -7.52 -1.83
N PHE A 299 -19.76 -7.46 -1.19
CA PHE A 299 -20.38 -6.19 -0.81
C PHE A 299 -19.48 -5.37 0.13
N ILE A 300 -18.92 -6.02 1.15
CA ILE A 300 -18.04 -5.37 2.13
C ILE A 300 -16.77 -4.87 1.44
N ALA A 301 -16.11 -5.72 0.65
CA ALA A 301 -14.85 -5.39 -0.01
C ALA A 301 -15.01 -4.30 -1.07
N SER A 302 -16.06 -4.36 -1.89
CA SER A 302 -16.19 -3.49 -3.07
C SER A 302 -16.93 -2.19 -2.83
N ILE A 303 -17.87 -2.16 -1.88
CA ILE A 303 -18.69 -0.96 -1.63
C ILE A 303 -18.36 -0.36 -0.28
N MET A 304 -18.42 -1.16 0.79
CA MET A 304 -18.29 -0.63 2.15
C MET A 304 -16.86 -0.14 2.45
N VAL A 305 -15.83 -0.92 2.10
CA VAL A 305 -14.43 -0.57 2.37
C VAL A 305 -13.99 0.73 1.68
N PRO A 306 -14.19 0.93 0.34
CA PRO A 306 -13.86 2.20 -0.30
C PRO A 306 -14.66 3.39 0.25
N SER A 307 -15.95 3.19 0.53
CA SER A 307 -16.82 4.23 1.10
C SER A 307 -16.33 4.68 2.48
N LEU A 308 -16.05 3.73 3.38
CA LEU A 308 -15.50 4.01 4.71
C LEU A 308 -14.13 4.71 4.62
N LYS A 309 -13.26 4.29 3.70
CA LYS A 309 -11.96 4.93 3.47
C LYS A 309 -12.12 6.39 3.06
N MET A 310 -13.01 6.69 2.11
CA MET A 310 -13.27 8.06 1.67
C MET A 310 -13.84 8.93 2.80
N LEU A 311 -14.80 8.40 3.57
CA LEU A 311 -15.38 9.10 4.72
C LEU A 311 -14.33 9.35 5.81
N ALA A 312 -13.48 8.38 6.12
CA ALA A 312 -12.45 8.53 7.14
C ALA A 312 -11.37 9.56 6.76
N ILE A 313 -10.91 9.57 5.50
CA ILE A 313 -9.97 10.60 5.01
C ILE A 313 -10.65 11.98 5.02
N GLY A 314 -11.92 12.07 4.60
CA GLY A 314 -12.71 13.29 4.64
C GLY A 314 -12.85 13.84 6.07
N TRP A 315 -13.15 12.96 7.03
CA TRP A 315 -13.21 13.29 8.46
C TRP A 315 -11.86 13.80 8.97
N LEU A 316 -10.76 13.11 8.65
CA LEU A 316 -9.41 13.53 9.04
C LEU A 316 -9.04 14.91 8.45
N CYS A 317 -9.45 15.20 7.21
CA CYS A 317 -9.27 16.51 6.60
C CYS A 317 -10.10 17.59 7.28
N TRP A 318 -11.36 17.29 7.62
CA TRP A 318 -12.23 18.20 8.34
C TRP A 318 -11.67 18.53 9.73
N ASP A 319 -11.27 17.52 10.49
CA ASP A 319 -10.67 17.69 11.82
C ASP A 319 -9.36 18.49 11.77
N ALA A 320 -8.53 18.24 10.75
CA ALA A 320 -7.29 18.99 10.55
C ALA A 320 -7.52 20.44 10.11
N ASN A 321 -8.66 20.77 9.47
CA ASN A 321 -9.01 22.12 9.00
C ASN A 321 -9.83 22.94 10.02
N GLY A 322 -10.57 22.27 10.93
CA GLY A 322 -11.48 22.93 11.86
C GLY A 322 -10.80 23.72 12.98
N THR A 323 -11.31 24.92 13.27
CA THR A 323 -10.87 25.82 14.36
C THR A 323 -11.51 25.49 15.73
N GLY A 324 -12.36 24.47 15.84
CA GLY A 324 -13.20 24.19 17.02
C GLY A 324 -12.67 23.11 18.00
N LYS A 325 -12.82 23.39 19.30
CA LYS A 325 -12.63 22.56 20.54
C LYS A 325 -11.70 21.33 20.49
N ALA A 326 -10.68 21.38 21.35
CA ALA A 326 -9.71 20.34 21.66
C ALA A 326 -10.32 19.14 22.42
N ARG A 327 -11.09 18.27 21.75
CA ARG A 327 -11.51 16.98 22.34
C ARG A 327 -11.60 15.81 21.34
N ALA A 328 -10.99 15.92 20.16
CA ALA A 328 -10.66 14.73 19.38
C ALA A 328 -9.31 14.19 19.91
N ASP A 329 -9.39 13.15 20.71
CA ASP A 329 -8.28 12.32 21.19
C ASP A 329 -7.30 12.06 20.02
N SER A 330 -6.18 12.77 19.96
CA SER A 330 -5.26 12.71 18.80
C SER A 330 -4.68 11.30 18.61
N GLU A 331 -4.67 10.49 19.67
CA GLU A 331 -4.39 9.07 19.59
C GLU A 331 -5.45 8.32 18.75
N ARG A 332 -6.74 8.62 18.94
CA ARG A 332 -7.82 8.03 18.11
C ARG A 332 -7.73 8.47 16.66
N MET A 333 -7.46 9.76 16.41
CA MET A 333 -7.33 10.25 15.03
C MET A 333 -6.13 9.61 14.33
N HIS A 334 -5.02 9.43 15.04
CA HIS A 334 -3.86 8.69 14.52
C HIS A 334 -4.19 7.21 14.27
N LEU A 335 -4.92 6.56 15.19
CA LEU A 335 -5.38 5.18 15.00
C LEU A 335 -6.28 5.06 13.76
N ILE A 336 -7.22 5.98 13.56
CA ILE A 336 -8.06 6.03 12.36
C ILE A 336 -7.19 6.17 11.12
N TYR A 337 -6.21 7.07 11.12
CA TYR A 337 -5.27 7.23 10.01
C TYR A 337 -4.49 5.93 9.73
N GLU A 338 -3.98 5.25 10.76
CA GLU A 338 -3.23 3.99 10.60
C GLU A 338 -4.11 2.86 10.05
N VAL A 339 -5.36 2.76 10.52
CA VAL A 339 -6.35 1.82 9.99
C VAL A 339 -6.69 2.13 8.54
N VAL A 340 -6.89 3.41 8.20
CA VAL A 340 -7.17 3.85 6.81
C VAL A 340 -5.99 3.55 5.88
N GLU A 341 -4.76 3.78 6.32
CA GLU A 341 -3.55 3.48 5.54
C GLU A 341 -3.39 1.96 5.34
N PHE A 342 -3.70 1.16 6.37
CA PHE A 342 -3.68 -0.29 6.30
C PHE A 342 -4.74 -0.82 5.34
N VAL A 343 -6.02 -0.52 5.60
CA VAL A 343 -7.18 -0.94 4.78
C VAL A 343 -7.06 -0.40 3.35
N GLY A 344 -6.43 0.76 3.17
CA GLY A 344 -6.29 1.41 1.89
C GLY A 344 -5.63 0.59 0.80
N ARG A 345 -4.69 -0.29 1.16
CA ARG A 345 -4.02 -1.22 0.22
C ARG A 345 -4.92 -2.39 -0.17
N TRP A 346 -5.72 -2.90 0.77
CA TRP A 346 -6.63 -4.05 0.57
C TRP A 346 -7.76 -3.76 -0.41
N SER A 347 -8.09 -2.48 -0.60
CA SER A 347 -9.09 -2.07 -1.61
C SER A 347 -8.72 -2.44 -3.05
N MET A 348 -7.45 -2.79 -3.34
CA MET A 348 -7.02 -3.30 -4.66
C MET A 348 -7.40 -4.76 -4.91
N ILE A 349 -7.87 -5.51 -3.90
CA ILE A 349 -8.21 -6.94 -4.03
C ILE A 349 -9.19 -7.15 -5.18
N ASP A 350 -10.24 -6.34 -5.29
CA ASP A 350 -11.29 -6.56 -6.27
C ASP A 350 -10.80 -6.42 -7.71
N VAL A 351 -9.91 -5.46 -7.95
CA VAL A 351 -9.27 -5.26 -9.27
C VAL A 351 -8.47 -6.50 -9.65
N PHE A 352 -7.75 -7.09 -8.70
CA PHE A 352 -7.03 -8.33 -8.92
C PHE A 352 -7.94 -9.55 -9.06
N VAL A 353 -9.03 -9.63 -8.30
CA VAL A 353 -10.05 -10.68 -8.44
C VAL A 353 -10.60 -10.70 -9.87
N ILE A 354 -11.00 -9.54 -10.39
CA ILE A 354 -11.53 -9.42 -11.75
C ILE A 354 -10.48 -9.81 -12.79
N ALA A 355 -9.23 -9.34 -12.62
CA ALA A 355 -8.13 -9.71 -13.51
C ALA A 355 -7.92 -11.23 -13.56
N VAL A 356 -7.89 -11.89 -12.40
CA VAL A 356 -7.73 -13.36 -12.30
C VAL A 356 -8.92 -14.08 -12.90
N LEU A 357 -10.15 -13.70 -12.54
CA LEU A 357 -11.37 -14.31 -13.08
C LEU A 357 -11.41 -14.24 -14.61
N SER A 358 -11.03 -13.08 -15.18
CA SER A 358 -11.02 -12.90 -16.63
C SER A 358 -9.98 -13.76 -17.35
N ALA A 359 -8.85 -14.03 -16.70
CA ALA A 359 -7.85 -14.92 -17.24
C ALA A 359 -8.29 -16.38 -17.14
N LEU A 360 -8.89 -16.79 -16.01
CA LEU A 360 -9.24 -18.18 -15.71
C LEU A 360 -10.47 -18.68 -16.45
N VAL A 361 -11.54 -17.88 -16.49
CA VAL A 361 -12.81 -18.28 -17.10
C VAL A 361 -12.80 -17.93 -18.58
N ARG A 362 -11.96 -18.66 -19.32
CA ARG A 362 -11.90 -18.60 -20.77
C ARG A 362 -11.97 -20.02 -21.32
N MET A 363 -13.19 -20.53 -21.49
CA MET A 363 -13.45 -21.89 -21.99
C MET A 363 -13.84 -21.87 -23.47
N GLY A 364 -12.99 -21.33 -24.32
CA GLY A 364 -13.28 -21.21 -25.75
C GLY A 364 -14.61 -20.47 -25.99
N GLN A 365 -15.49 -21.02 -26.84
CA GLN A 365 -16.77 -20.41 -27.22
C GLN A 365 -17.93 -20.67 -26.22
N LEU A 366 -17.71 -21.41 -25.13
CA LEU A 366 -18.80 -21.81 -24.21
C LEU A 366 -19.13 -20.72 -23.20
N MET A 367 -18.12 -20.20 -22.50
CA MET A 367 -18.27 -19.14 -21.51
C MET A 367 -16.96 -18.35 -21.35
N SER A 368 -17.06 -17.02 -21.39
CA SER A 368 -15.95 -16.11 -21.12
C SER A 368 -16.38 -14.93 -20.24
N ILE A 369 -15.47 -14.49 -19.37
CA ILE A 369 -15.70 -13.34 -18.48
C ILE A 369 -14.66 -12.27 -18.81
N TYR A 370 -15.13 -11.07 -19.12
CA TYR A 370 -14.27 -9.94 -19.41
C TYR A 370 -14.49 -8.82 -18.39
N PRO A 371 -13.43 -8.10 -17.96
CA PRO A 371 -13.61 -6.84 -17.26
C PRO A 371 -14.32 -5.83 -18.17
N ASP A 372 -14.96 -4.82 -17.61
CA ASP A 372 -15.55 -3.71 -18.38
C ASP A 372 -15.12 -2.35 -17.77
N ILE A 373 -15.58 -1.24 -18.34
CA ILE A 373 -15.20 0.14 -17.98
C ILE A 373 -15.37 0.40 -16.47
N GLY A 374 -16.37 -0.20 -15.82
CA GLY A 374 -16.57 -0.09 -14.38
C GLY A 374 -15.36 -0.56 -13.58
N ALA A 375 -14.66 -1.61 -14.02
CA ALA A 375 -13.44 -2.09 -13.36
C ALA A 375 -12.32 -1.05 -13.44
N LEU A 376 -12.16 -0.41 -14.60
CA LEU A 376 -11.16 0.65 -14.82
C LEU A 376 -11.41 1.85 -13.91
N LEU A 377 -12.64 2.35 -13.88
CA LEU A 377 -12.98 3.46 -13.00
C LEU A 377 -12.80 3.09 -11.53
N PHE A 378 -13.18 1.86 -11.14
CA PHE A 378 -12.98 1.39 -9.78
C PHE A 378 -11.50 1.37 -9.40
N ALA A 379 -10.61 0.84 -10.24
CA ALA A 379 -9.16 0.90 -9.99
C ALA A 379 -8.64 2.33 -9.86
N MET A 380 -9.13 3.27 -10.70
CA MET A 380 -8.75 4.68 -10.59
C MET A 380 -9.17 5.28 -9.25
N VAL A 381 -10.38 4.96 -8.75
CA VAL A 381 -10.83 5.39 -7.41
C VAL A 381 -9.89 4.85 -6.32
N VAL A 382 -9.53 3.57 -6.39
CA VAL A 382 -8.63 2.94 -5.39
C VAL A 382 -7.25 3.60 -5.40
N ILE A 383 -6.69 3.86 -6.58
CA ILE A 383 -5.38 4.52 -6.73
C ILE A 383 -5.43 5.97 -6.24
N LEU A 384 -6.46 6.74 -6.62
CA LEU A 384 -6.63 8.13 -6.19
C LEU A 384 -6.83 8.25 -4.67
N THR A 385 -7.63 7.36 -4.06
CA THR A 385 -7.79 7.34 -2.60
C THR A 385 -6.50 6.93 -1.88
N MET A 386 -5.65 6.09 -2.49
CA MET A 386 -4.33 5.78 -1.95
C MET A 386 -3.38 6.99 -2.03
N PHE A 387 -3.38 7.71 -3.16
CA PHE A 387 -2.65 8.97 -3.27
C PHE A 387 -3.15 10.01 -2.26
N ALA A 388 -4.46 10.14 -2.07
CA ALA A 388 -5.05 11.04 -1.08
C ALA A 388 -4.55 10.74 0.34
N ALA A 389 -4.54 9.47 0.74
CA ALA A 389 -3.99 9.05 2.03
C ALA A 389 -2.49 9.35 2.14
N MET A 390 -1.72 9.11 1.08
CA MET A 390 -0.28 9.41 1.05
C MET A 390 0.03 10.92 1.06
N THR A 391 -0.87 11.77 0.55
CA THR A 391 -0.69 13.24 0.54
C THR A 391 -1.03 13.88 1.88
N PHE A 392 -1.93 13.27 2.66
CA PHE A 392 -2.29 13.72 3.99
C PHE A 392 -1.07 13.73 4.92
N ASP A 393 -0.92 14.78 5.73
CA ASP A 393 0.18 14.90 6.70
C ASP A 393 -0.37 14.64 8.12
N PRO A 394 -0.20 13.42 8.67
CA PRO A 394 -0.78 13.05 9.96
C PRO A 394 -0.26 13.91 11.13
N ARG A 395 0.86 14.61 10.95
CA ARG A 395 1.40 15.52 11.96
C ARG A 395 0.49 16.73 12.24
N LEU A 396 -0.39 17.09 11.29
CA LEU A 396 -1.31 18.21 11.45
C LEU A 396 -2.33 17.98 12.57
N THR A 397 -2.76 16.74 12.81
CA THR A 397 -3.70 16.41 13.90
C THR A 397 -3.06 16.64 15.28
N TRP A 398 -1.74 16.43 15.37
CA TRP A 398 -0.97 16.54 16.62
C TRP A 398 -0.51 17.96 16.97
N ASP A 399 -0.46 18.87 15.99
CA ASP A 399 -0.04 20.27 16.19
C ASP A 399 -1.05 21.03 17.07
N ARG A 400 -2.35 20.72 16.95
CA ARG A 400 -3.45 21.34 17.72
C ARG A 400 -3.38 21.07 19.23
N VAL A 401 -2.98 19.86 19.64
CA VAL A 401 -2.83 19.50 21.07
C VAL A 401 -1.85 20.43 21.78
N ASN A 402 -0.78 20.79 21.07
CA ASN A 402 0.33 21.54 21.65
C ASN A 402 -0.01 23.03 21.81
N GLU A 403 -0.79 23.64 20.90
CA GLU A 403 -1.23 25.03 21.07
C GLU A 403 -2.14 25.23 22.29
N THR A 404 -2.94 24.21 22.64
CA THR A 404 -3.86 24.27 23.78
C THR A 404 -3.14 24.15 25.14
N ILE A 405 -2.08 23.33 25.26
CA ILE A 405 -1.23 23.31 26.48
C ILE A 405 -0.65 24.70 26.79
N LYS A 406 -0.48 25.54 25.75
CA LYS A 406 0.00 26.92 25.91
C LYS A 406 -1.05 27.87 26.49
N LYS A 407 -2.34 27.52 26.47
CA LYS A 407 -3.43 28.30 27.08
C LYS A 407 -3.69 27.94 28.56
N GLU A 408 -3.16 26.83 29.05
CA GLU A 408 -3.25 26.44 30.48
C GLU A 408 -1.86 26.38 31.13
N PRO A 409 -1.19 27.54 31.28
CA PRO A 409 -0.74 27.87 32.63
C PRO A 409 -0.76 29.38 32.87
N GLN A 410 -1.81 29.89 33.53
CA GLN A 410 -1.74 31.04 34.46
C GLN A 410 -3.10 31.33 35.10
N GLY A 411 -3.19 31.09 36.41
CA GLY A 411 -4.05 31.84 37.32
C GLY A 411 -5.50 31.40 37.45
N ASP A 412 -5.81 30.70 38.55
CA ASP A 412 -6.62 31.31 39.60
C ASP A 412 -6.32 30.59 40.92
N GLY A 413 -5.17 30.96 41.48
CA GLY A 413 -5.00 31.00 42.93
C GLY A 413 -5.34 32.43 43.35
N LYS A 414 -6.51 32.61 43.96
CA LYS A 414 -6.80 33.70 44.87
C LYS A 414 -7.28 33.11 46.18
#